data_AF-A0A380P141-F1
#
_entry.id   AF-A0A380P141-F1
#
_cell.length_a   1.000
_cell.length_b   1.000
_cell.length_c   1.000
_cell.angle_alpha   90.00
_cell.angle_beta   90.00
_cell.angle_gamma   90.00
#
_symmetry.space_group_name_H-M   'P 1'
#
loop_
_entity.id
_entity.type
_entity.pdbx_description
1 polymer ?
#
loop_
_entity_poly.entity_id
_entity_poly.type
_entity_poly.pdbx_seq_one_letter_code
_entity_poly.pdbx_strand_id
1 'polypeptide(L)'
;MAEDLTDYLEDVGIKVKYLHSDIKTLERTEIIRDLRLGKFDVLVGINLLREGIDVPEVSLVAILDADKEGFLRNPRSLIQTIGRAARNEHGHVIMYGDSITNQCNKPLMKHHAVGRFK
;
A
#
# COMPACT_ATOMS: atom_id res chain seq x y z
N MET A 1 -3.12 14.35 2.35
CA MET A 1 -3.82 13.11 1.92
C MET A 1 -3.39 11.89 2.72
N ALA A 2 -2.09 11.51 2.73
CA ALA A 2 -1.66 10.34 3.51
C ALA A 2 -1.70 10.58 5.03
N GLU A 3 -1.37 11.80 5.46
CA GLU A 3 -1.53 12.27 6.84
C GLU A 3 -3.01 12.32 7.23
N ASP A 4 -3.84 13.06 6.48
CA ASP A 4 -5.31 13.10 6.71
C ASP A 4 -5.97 11.72 6.78
N LEU A 5 -5.51 10.76 5.96
CA LEU A 5 -6.01 9.38 6.01
C LEU A 5 -5.58 8.67 7.28
N THR A 6 -4.35 8.92 7.73
CA THR A 6 -3.84 8.36 8.99
C THR A 6 -4.67 8.90 10.15
N ASP A 7 -4.87 10.21 10.22
CA ASP A 7 -5.67 10.86 11.27
C ASP A 7 -7.10 10.32 11.29
N TYR A 8 -7.74 10.20 10.12
CA TYR A 8 -9.07 9.60 10.02
C TYR A 8 -9.11 8.15 10.52
N LEU A 9 -8.11 7.33 10.20
CA LEU A 9 -8.03 5.95 10.64
C LEU A 9 -7.82 5.86 12.17
N GLU A 10 -7.00 6.75 12.74
CA GLU A 10 -6.84 6.87 14.20
C GLU A 10 -8.16 7.27 14.87
N ASP A 11 -8.88 8.25 14.33
CA ASP A 11 -10.17 8.74 14.85
C ASP A 11 -11.25 7.65 14.90
N VAL A 12 -11.26 6.73 13.92
CA VAL A 12 -12.19 5.57 13.92
C VAL A 12 -11.67 4.38 14.73
N GLY A 13 -10.56 4.53 15.45
CA GLY A 13 -10.02 3.56 16.39
C GLY A 13 -9.12 2.49 15.77
N ILE A 14 -8.61 2.69 14.55
CA ILE A 14 -7.66 1.77 13.91
C ILE A 14 -6.24 2.11 14.36
N LYS A 15 -5.47 1.10 14.75
CA LYS A 15 -4.05 1.28 15.08
C LYS A 15 -3.27 1.44 13.78
N VAL A 16 -2.91 2.67 13.45
CA VAL A 16 -2.24 3.02 12.20
C VAL A 16 -0.93 3.77 12.48
N LYS A 17 0.00 3.70 11.53
CA LYS A 17 1.18 4.56 11.47
C LYS A 17 1.38 5.12 10.08
N TYR A 18 1.90 6.35 10.02
CA TYR A 18 2.27 7.02 8.76
C TYR A 18 3.77 6.87 8.49
N LEU A 19 4.14 6.49 7.26
CA LEU A 19 5.51 6.44 6.76
C LEU A 19 5.75 7.52 5.69
N HIS A 20 6.39 8.62 6.07
CA HIS A 20 6.82 9.70 5.16
C HIS A 20 8.31 9.63 4.81
N SER A 21 8.73 10.47 3.87
CA SER A 21 10.09 10.47 3.30
C SER A 21 11.18 10.93 4.28
N ASP A 22 10.84 11.72 5.29
CA ASP A 22 11.82 12.36 6.17
C ASP A 22 12.12 11.52 7.42
N ILE A 23 11.46 10.36 7.56
CA ILE A 23 11.74 9.38 8.62
C ILE A 23 13.14 8.82 8.42
N LYS A 24 13.92 8.82 9.51
CA LYS A 24 15.29 8.27 9.53
C LYS A 24 15.27 6.76 9.30
N THR A 25 16.32 6.21 8.68
CA THR A 25 16.42 4.77 8.36
C THR A 25 16.22 3.85 9.57
N LEU A 26 16.72 4.23 10.75
CA LEU A 26 16.55 3.45 11.99
C LEU A 26 15.08 3.41 12.43
N GLU A 27 14.44 4.56 12.53
CA GLU A 27 13.03 4.71 12.91
C GLU A 27 12.10 3.96 11.95
N ARG A 28 12.41 4.01 10.65
CA ARG A 28 11.70 3.20 9.66
C ARG A 28 11.78 1.70 9.95
N THR A 29 12.97 1.20 10.28
CA THR A 29 13.17 -0.22 10.60
C THR A 29 12.35 -0.63 11.81
N GLU A 30 12.24 0.25 12.82
CA GLU A 30 11.40 0.05 13.99
C GLU A 30 9.91 0.03 13.64
N ILE A 31 9.42 0.95 12.81
CA ILE A 31 8.03 0.97 12.34
C ILE A 31 7.68 -0.34 11.62
N ILE A 32 8.53 -0.81 10.71
CA ILE A 32 8.28 -2.08 10.00
C ILE A 32 8.29 -3.27 10.97
N ARG A 33 9.21 -3.29 11.93
CA ARG A 33 9.24 -4.33 12.97
C ARG A 33 7.97 -4.31 13.81
N ASP A 34 7.49 -3.13 14.18
CA ASP A 34 6.32 -2.96 15.02
C ASP A 34 5.02 -3.38 14.30
N LEU A 35 4.94 -3.16 12.98
CA LEU A 35 3.89 -3.73 12.13
C LEU A 35 3.91 -5.26 12.17
N ARG A 36 5.10 -5.86 12.01
CA ARG A 36 5.27 -7.33 12.05
C ARG A 36 4.91 -7.94 13.40
N LEU A 37 5.17 -7.20 14.49
CA LEU A 37 4.82 -7.62 15.85
C LEU A 37 3.34 -7.37 16.19
N GLY A 38 2.56 -6.77 15.29
CA GLY A 38 1.15 -6.46 15.52
C GLY A 38 0.93 -5.37 16.56
N LYS A 39 1.91 -4.48 16.78
CA LYS A 39 1.70 -3.31 17.65
C LYS A 39 0.68 -2.33 17.05
N PHE A 40 0.60 -2.32 15.72
CA PHE A 40 -0.41 -1.63 14.94
C PHE A 40 -0.75 -2.47 13.70
N ASP A 41 -1.89 -2.18 13.08
CA ASP A 41 -2.50 -3.03 12.06
C ASP A 41 -2.37 -2.46 10.64
N VAL A 42 -2.23 -1.12 10.53
CA VAL A 42 -2.21 -0.42 9.23
C VAL A 42 -0.98 0.48 9.08
N LEU A 43 -0.31 0.41 7.93
CA LEU A 43 0.76 1.34 7.56
C LEU A 43 0.32 2.15 6.34
N VAL A 44 0.26 3.48 6.48
CA VAL A 44 -0.05 4.40 5.39
C VAL A 44 1.25 5.01 4.87
N GLY A 45 1.43 5.08 3.56
CA GLY A 45 2.61 5.72 2.97
C GLY A 45 2.46 6.03 1.49
N ILE A 46 3.22 7.02 1.02
CA ILE A 46 3.15 7.51 -0.37
C ILE A 46 4.00 6.65 -1.31
N ASN A 47 5.17 6.19 -0.85
CA ASN A 47 6.10 5.39 -1.64
C ASN A 47 6.77 4.30 -0.80
N LEU A 48 5.99 3.29 -0.44
CA LEU A 48 6.45 2.09 0.25
C LEU A 48 7.38 1.20 -0.63
N LEU A 49 7.59 1.58 -1.90
CA LEU A 49 8.20 0.75 -2.95
C LEU A 49 9.71 0.84 -3.00
N ARG A 50 10.31 1.91 -2.46
CA ARG A 50 11.73 2.20 -2.71
C ARG A 50 12.67 1.23 -2.00
N GLU A 51 12.26 0.64 -0.89
CA GLU A 51 13.21 -0.05 0.02
C GLU A 51 12.87 -1.51 0.27
N GLY A 52 11.82 -2.02 -0.39
CA GLY A 52 11.47 -3.44 -0.28
C GLY A 52 10.97 -3.80 1.12
N ILE A 53 9.81 -3.27 1.51
CA ILE A 53 9.13 -3.73 2.72
C ILE A 53 8.78 -5.21 2.55
N ASP A 54 9.41 -6.05 3.35
CA ASP A 54 9.19 -7.49 3.40
C ASP A 54 8.45 -7.84 4.69
N VAL A 55 7.12 -7.87 4.58
CA VAL A 55 6.19 -8.08 5.68
C VAL A 55 5.19 -9.13 5.23
N PRO A 56 5.52 -10.43 5.34
CA PRO A 56 4.62 -11.52 4.94
C PRO A 56 3.30 -11.53 5.71
N GLU A 57 3.24 -10.84 6.84
CA GLU A 57 2.04 -10.67 7.66
C GLU A 57 0.99 -9.76 6.99
N VAL A 58 1.37 -8.95 5.98
CA VAL A 58 0.44 -8.10 5.23
C VAL A 58 -0.36 -8.93 4.23
N SER A 59 -1.66 -9.08 4.50
CA SER A 59 -2.61 -9.73 3.60
C SER A 59 -3.35 -8.75 2.68
N LEU A 60 -3.28 -7.44 2.91
CA LEU A 60 -3.99 -6.45 2.11
C LEU A 60 -3.11 -5.26 1.73
N VAL A 61 -3.09 -4.95 0.44
CA VAL A 61 -2.48 -3.72 -0.09
C VAL A 61 -3.56 -2.87 -0.75
N ALA A 62 -3.79 -1.67 -0.24
CA ALA A 62 -4.72 -0.71 -0.83
C ALA A 62 -3.96 0.39 -1.58
N ILE A 63 -4.27 0.58 -2.87
CA ILE A 63 -3.69 1.62 -3.72
C ILE A 63 -4.79 2.65 -3.98
N LEU A 64 -4.68 3.81 -3.33
CA LEU A 64 -5.54 4.96 -3.59
C LEU A 64 -5.06 5.72 -4.83
N ASP A 65 -6.00 6.33 -5.57
CA ASP A 65 -5.72 7.08 -6.80
C ASP A 65 -4.91 6.25 -7.80
N ALA A 66 -5.32 5.00 -8.01
CA ALA A 66 -4.67 4.05 -8.91
C ALA A 66 -4.79 4.45 -10.39
N ASP A 67 -5.75 5.32 -10.70
CA ASP A 67 -6.07 5.82 -12.04
C ASP A 67 -5.30 7.11 -12.41
N LYS A 68 -4.66 7.77 -11.43
CA LYS A 68 -3.87 8.97 -11.69
C LYS A 68 -2.57 8.61 -12.40
N GLU A 69 -2.14 9.49 -13.31
CA GLU A 69 -0.84 9.35 -13.96
C GLU A 69 0.30 9.83 -13.07
N GLY A 70 1.49 9.26 -13.27
CA GLY A 70 2.69 9.68 -12.56
C GLY A 70 3.66 8.54 -12.30
N PHE A 71 4.82 8.88 -11.74
CA PHE A 71 5.90 7.93 -11.49
C PHE A 71 5.43 6.72 -10.66
N LEU A 72 4.65 6.95 -9.60
CA LEU A 72 4.19 5.90 -8.67
C LEU A 72 3.06 5.02 -9.25
N ARG A 73 2.51 5.40 -10.40
CA ARG A 73 1.38 4.71 -11.06
C ARG A 73 1.77 4.16 -12.42
N ASN A 74 3.06 4.19 -12.75
CA ASN A 74 3.57 3.48 -13.91
C ASN A 74 3.44 1.96 -13.71
N PRO A 75 3.41 1.16 -14.80
CA PRO A 75 3.24 -0.28 -14.71
C PRO A 75 4.24 -0.99 -13.79
N ARG A 76 5.52 -0.59 -13.77
CA ARG A 76 6.53 -1.23 -12.92
C ARG A 76 6.26 -0.96 -11.44
N SER A 77 5.94 0.29 -11.09
CA SER A 77 5.66 0.70 -9.71
C SER A 77 4.42 -0.01 -9.17
N LEU A 78 3.35 -0.12 -9.97
CA LEU A 78 2.16 -0.88 -9.59
C LEU A 78 2.46 -2.37 -9.38
N ILE A 79 3.23 -3.00 -10.27
CA ILE A 79 3.65 -4.41 -10.11
C ILE A 79 4.43 -4.61 -8.81
N GLN A 80 5.37 -3.71 -8.49
CA GLN A 80 6.14 -3.77 -7.25
C GLN A 80 5.26 -3.59 -6.00
N THR A 81 4.20 -2.78 -6.11
CA THR A 81 3.24 -2.55 -5.02
C THR A 81 2.42 -3.82 -4.79
N ILE A 82 1.86 -4.39 -5.86
CA ILE A 82 1.07 -5.62 -5.86
C ILE A 82 1.90 -6.79 -5.31
N GLY A 83 3.17 -6.90 -5.70
CA GLY A 83 4.07 -7.97 -5.27
C GLY A 83 4.34 -8.02 -3.75
N ARG A 84 3.94 -6.99 -2.99
CA ARG A 84 4.01 -7.01 -1.51
C ARG A 84 2.96 -7.94 -0.92
N ALA A 85 1.74 -7.93 -1.47
CA ALA A 85 0.67 -8.83 -1.06
C ALA A 85 0.97 -10.29 -1.44
N ALA A 86 1.75 -10.52 -2.50
CA ALA A 86 2.06 -11.86 -3.01
C ALA A 86 2.89 -12.75 -2.05
N ARG A 87 3.40 -12.20 -0.93
CA ARG A 87 4.11 -12.97 0.11
C ARG A 87 3.19 -13.56 1.18
N ASN A 88 1.90 -13.25 1.13
CA ASN A 88 0.87 -13.77 2.03
C ASN A 88 -0.09 -14.67 1.24
N GLU A 89 -0.45 -15.84 1.78
CA GLU A 89 -1.37 -16.78 1.12
C GLU A 89 -2.78 -16.20 0.94
N HIS A 90 -3.17 -15.26 1.80
CA HIS A 90 -4.40 -14.47 1.74
C HIS A 90 -4.17 -13.08 1.14
N GLY A 91 -3.04 -12.89 0.45
CA GLY A 91 -2.65 -11.64 -0.17
C GLY A 91 -3.68 -11.12 -1.17
N HIS A 92 -4.16 -9.91 -0.92
CA HIS A 92 -5.12 -9.23 -1.76
C HIS A 92 -4.69 -7.79 -2.05
N VAL A 93 -5.06 -7.28 -3.22
CA VAL A 93 -4.84 -5.88 -3.59
C VAL A 93 -6.19 -5.24 -3.90
N ILE A 94 -6.39 -4.02 -3.41
CA ILE A 94 -7.53 -3.19 -3.80
C ILE A 94 -6.98 -1.93 -4.46
N MET A 95 -7.44 -1.66 -5.68
CA MET A 95 -7.11 -0.44 -6.39
C MET A 95 -8.35 0.45 -6.43
N TYR A 96 -8.24 1.64 -5.84
CA TYR A 96 -9.29 2.67 -5.87
C TYR A 96 -8.93 3.72 -6.91
N GLY A 97 -9.89 4.05 -7.77
CA GLY A 97 -9.78 5.10 -8.77
C GLY A 97 -11.13 5.33 -9.43
N ASP A 98 -11.24 6.42 -10.18
CA ASP A 98 -12.47 6.77 -10.89
C ASP A 98 -12.61 5.97 -12.19
N SER A 99 -11.50 5.43 -12.74
CA SER A 99 -11.51 4.69 -14.00
C SER A 99 -10.46 3.59 -14.07
N ILE A 100 -10.75 2.55 -14.89
CA ILE A 100 -9.76 1.51 -15.19
C ILE A 100 -8.78 2.03 -16.22
N THR A 101 -7.54 2.29 -15.81
CA THR A 101 -6.48 2.67 -16.74
C THR A 101 -5.91 1.46 -17.50
N ASN A 102 -5.28 1.71 -18.65
CA ASN A 102 -4.64 0.67 -19.47
C ASN A 102 -3.55 -0.11 -18.69
N GLN A 103 -2.89 0.55 -17.74
CA GLN A 103 -1.89 -0.04 -16.86
C GLN A 103 -2.53 -1.04 -15.90
N CYS A 104 -3.69 -0.68 -15.32
CA CYS A 104 -4.48 -1.52 -14.41
C CYS A 104 -5.19 -2.69 -15.13
N ASN A 105 -5.51 -2.53 -16.42
CA ASN A 105 -6.22 -3.55 -17.21
C ASN A 105 -5.33 -4.73 -17.65
N LYS A 106 -4.02 -4.69 -17.37
CA LYS A 106 -3.09 -5.75 -17.74
C LYS A 106 -3.41 -7.06 -16.98
N PRO A 107 -3.30 -8.24 -17.61
CA PRO A 107 -3.64 -9.52 -17.00
C PRO A 107 -2.97 -9.77 -15.64
N LEU A 108 -1.71 -9.36 -15.50
CA LEU A 108 -0.93 -9.52 -14.27
C LEU A 108 -1.53 -8.76 -13.08
N MET A 109 -2.20 -7.62 -13.32
CA MET A 109 -2.83 -6.82 -12.27
C MET A 109 -4.20 -7.36 -11.89
N LYS A 110 -4.97 -7.89 -12.85
CA LYS A 110 -6.30 -8.46 -12.60
C LYS A 110 -6.30 -9.66 -11.65
N HIS A 111 -5.22 -10.44 -11.62
CA HIS A 111 -5.17 -11.65 -10.82
C HIS A 111 -5.07 -11.37 -9.30
N HIS A 112 -4.62 -10.17 -8.92
CA HIS A 112 -4.39 -9.81 -7.52
C HIS A 112 -5.22 -8.60 -7.07
N ALA A 113 -5.75 -7.82 -8.01
CA ALA A 113 -6.46 -6.57 -7.71
C ALA A 113 -7.95 -6.65 -8.02
N VAL A 114 -8.79 -6.48 -6.99
CA VAL A 114 -10.22 -6.19 -7.19
C VAL A 114 -10.38 -4.69 -7.26
N GLY A 115 -10.74 -4.22 -8.45
CA GLY A 115 -11.05 -2.82 -8.68
C GLY A 115 -12.46 -2.48 -8.22
N ARG A 116 -12.59 -1.63 -7.21
CA ARG A 116 -13.82 -0.87 -6.97
C ARG A 116 -13.66 0.49 -7.65
N PHE A 117 -14.01 0.51 -8.93
CA PHE A 117 -14.14 1.73 -9.71
C PHE A 117 -15.59 2.21 -9.55
N LYS A 118 -15.79 3.48 -9.22
CA LYS A 118 -17.13 4.08 -9.13
C LYS A 118 -17.73 4.30 -10.52
#